data_AF-A0A975K3L0-F1
#
_entry.id   AF-A0A975K3L0-F1
#
_cell.length_a   1.000
_cell.length_b   1.000
_cell.length_c   1.000
_cell.angle_alpha   90.00
_cell.angle_beta   90.00
_cell.angle_gamma   90.00
#
_symmetry.space_group_name_H-M   'P 1'
#
loop_
_entity.id
_entity.type
_entity.pdbx_description
1 polymer ?
#
loop_
_entity_poly.entity_id
_entity_poly.type
_entity_poly.pdbx_seq_one_letter_code
_entity_poly.pdbx_strand_id
1 'polypeptide(L)'
;MARLITSFIALLGVLSAEAAIGCSPAKLTQTTSETKVMARKAFQSAQTIADVEVIAVGDDTGNGAVLKALKVWKGIPKKAFNIQVRTSCDIGFWQNGNRLRLILAGGPEHFSASQISNGVLTGDSAVFSRELDRIIGSNRPRDFRQPNTIYDN
;
A
#
# COMPACT_ATOMS: atom_id res chain seq x y z
N MET A 1 -43.95 47.47 -23.50
CA MET A 1 -42.53 47.39 -23.87
C MET A 1 -41.78 46.67 -22.76
N ALA A 2 -41.26 45.49 -23.06
CA ALA A 2 -40.66 44.56 -22.09
C ALA A 2 -39.26 45.01 -21.66
N ARG A 3 -38.96 44.92 -20.36
CA ARG A 3 -37.63 45.14 -19.79
C ARG A 3 -36.88 43.81 -19.65
N LEU A 4 -35.63 43.80 -20.12
CA LEU A 4 -34.65 42.71 -20.01
C LEU A 4 -34.35 42.35 -18.55
N ILE A 5 -34.19 41.05 -18.27
CA ILE A 5 -33.32 40.56 -17.20
C ILE A 5 -32.56 39.33 -17.71
N THR A 6 -31.33 39.56 -18.16
CA THR A 6 -30.38 38.52 -18.54
C THR A 6 -29.66 38.05 -17.27
N SER A 7 -30.02 36.88 -16.74
CA SER A 7 -29.28 36.28 -15.61
C SER A 7 -28.08 35.50 -16.14
N PHE A 8 -26.88 36.08 -15.98
CA PHE A 8 -25.61 35.37 -16.13
C PHE A 8 -25.30 34.64 -14.82
N ILE A 9 -25.50 33.33 -14.78
CA ILE A 9 -24.96 32.47 -13.71
C ILE A 9 -23.62 31.92 -14.22
N ALA A 10 -22.54 32.62 -13.90
CA ALA A 10 -21.18 32.12 -14.08
C ALA A 10 -20.88 31.14 -12.93
N LEU A 11 -21.16 29.86 -13.14
CA LEU A 11 -20.72 28.79 -12.26
C LEU A 11 -19.21 28.56 -12.52
N LEU A 12 -18.36 29.27 -11.77
CA LEU A 12 -16.93 29.03 -11.70
C LEU A 12 -16.70 27.65 -11.05
N GLY A 13 -16.64 26.63 -11.88
CA GLY A 13 -16.17 25.30 -11.52
C GLY A 13 -14.69 25.38 -11.15
N VAL A 14 -14.41 25.53 -9.86
CA VAL A 14 -13.10 25.26 -9.28
C VAL A 14 -12.91 23.75 -9.34
N LEU A 15 -12.47 23.24 -10.50
CA LEU A 15 -11.89 21.90 -10.58
C LEU A 15 -10.61 21.93 -9.76
N SER A 16 -10.68 21.40 -8.54
CA SER A 16 -9.51 20.96 -7.82
C SER A 16 -8.77 19.99 -8.74
N ALA A 17 -7.70 20.46 -9.36
CA ALA A 17 -6.71 19.59 -9.96
C ALA A 17 -6.12 18.78 -8.82
N GLU A 18 -6.71 17.62 -8.56
CA GLU A 18 -6.04 16.55 -7.83
C GLU A 18 -4.76 16.30 -8.59
N ALA A 19 -3.66 16.86 -8.09
CA ALA A 19 -2.34 16.54 -8.60
C ALA A 19 -2.26 15.02 -8.51
N ALA A 20 -2.31 14.36 -9.66
CA ALA A 20 -1.87 13.00 -9.78
C ALA A 20 -0.41 13.02 -9.35
N ILE A 21 -0.17 12.79 -8.07
CA ILE A 21 1.14 12.51 -7.52
C ILE A 21 1.47 11.16 -8.14
N GLY A 22 1.95 11.17 -9.39
CA GLY A 22 2.62 10.04 -9.97
C GLY A 22 3.71 9.70 -8.98
N CYS A 23 3.64 8.52 -8.38
CA CYS A 23 4.68 8.08 -7.48
C CYS A 23 5.96 8.07 -8.29
N SER A 24 6.75 9.13 -8.13
CA SER A 24 8.00 9.24 -8.83
C SER A 24 8.80 8.00 -8.45
N PRO A 25 9.16 7.13 -9.40
CA PRO A 25 9.86 5.89 -9.11
C PRO A 25 11.31 6.15 -8.68
N ALA A 26 11.71 7.41 -8.49
CA ALA A 26 12.97 7.76 -7.87
C ALA A 26 12.98 7.17 -6.46
N LYS A 27 13.71 6.06 -6.30
CA LYS A 27 14.11 5.54 -4.99
C LYS A 27 14.56 6.73 -4.15
N LEU A 28 13.93 6.91 -3.00
CA LEU A 28 14.32 7.98 -2.11
C LEU A 28 15.71 7.62 -1.59
N THR A 29 16.73 8.41 -1.95
CA THR A 29 18.07 8.30 -1.37
C THR A 29 17.95 8.71 0.09
N GLN A 30 17.68 7.72 0.94
CA GLN A 30 17.48 7.88 2.36
C GLN A 30 18.63 7.24 3.12
N THR A 31 19.03 7.90 4.19
CA THR A 31 19.90 7.31 5.19
C THR A 31 19.17 6.18 5.91
N THR A 32 19.94 5.23 6.45
CA THR A 32 19.41 4.16 7.31
C THR A 32 18.54 4.70 8.46
N SER A 33 18.91 5.85 9.04
CA SER A 33 18.14 6.49 10.12
C SER A 33 16.77 6.96 9.63
N GLU A 34 16.69 7.56 8.44
CA GLU A 34 15.42 8.00 7.84
C GLU A 34 14.53 6.81 7.49
N THR A 35 15.09 5.72 6.95
CA THR A 35 14.34 4.48 6.69
C THR A 35 13.75 3.90 7.97
N LYS A 36 14.51 3.91 9.08
CA LYS A 36 13.99 3.48 10.39
C LYS A 36 12.87 4.38 10.90
N VAL A 37 12.99 5.70 10.73
CA VAL A 37 11.92 6.65 11.07
C VAL A 37 10.67 6.39 10.22
N MET A 38 10.83 6.09 8.93
CA MET A 38 9.71 5.73 8.05
C MET A 38 9.01 4.46 8.51
N ALA A 39 9.75 3.40 8.86
CA ALA A 39 9.17 2.16 9.39
C ALA A 39 8.36 2.40 10.67
N ARG A 40 8.86 3.25 11.58
CA ARG A 40 8.13 3.66 12.79
C ARG A 40 6.85 4.40 12.48
N LYS A 41 6.90 5.39 11.57
CA LYS A 41 5.72 6.14 11.13
C LYS A 41 4.68 5.23 10.49
N ALA A 42 5.12 4.34 9.59
CA ALA A 42 4.26 3.38 8.93
C ALA A 42 3.58 2.42 9.93
N PHE A 43 4.32 1.91 10.92
CA PHE A 43 3.74 1.10 12.00
C PHE A 43 2.70 1.86 12.82
N GLN A 44 2.98 3.12 13.18
CA GLN A 44 2.07 3.96 13.96
C GLN A 44 0.77 4.23 13.18
N SER A 45 0.86 4.60 11.91
CA SER A 45 -0.29 4.91 11.05
C SER A 45 -1.02 3.68 10.52
N ALA A 46 -0.41 2.48 10.57
CA ALA A 46 -1.01 1.27 10.03
C ALA A 46 -2.34 0.94 10.72
N GLN A 47 -3.40 0.74 9.92
CA GLN A 47 -4.66 0.20 10.42
C GLN A 47 -4.56 -1.32 10.58
N THR A 48 -3.95 -1.98 9.60
CA THR A 48 -3.75 -3.42 9.60
C THR A 48 -2.30 -3.76 9.31
N ILE A 49 -1.74 -4.69 10.08
CA ILE A 49 -0.44 -5.33 9.81
C ILE A 49 -0.66 -6.83 9.87
N ALA A 50 -0.34 -7.55 8.80
CA ALA A 50 -0.58 -8.97 8.71
C ALA A 50 0.55 -9.72 8.00
N ASP A 51 0.82 -10.91 8.50
CA ASP A 51 1.50 -11.97 7.76
C ASP A 51 0.46 -12.67 6.87
N VAL A 52 0.79 -12.81 5.60
CA VAL A 52 -0.15 -13.27 4.57
C VAL A 52 0.51 -14.25 3.61
N GLU A 53 -0.32 -15.04 2.94
CA GLU A 53 0.04 -15.87 1.80
C GLU A 53 -0.84 -15.49 0.60
N VAL A 54 -0.24 -15.26 -0.57
CA VAL A 54 -0.98 -15.02 -1.81
C VAL A 54 -1.65 -16.32 -2.24
N ILE A 55 -2.98 -16.35 -2.29
CA ILE A 55 -3.76 -17.54 -2.70
C ILE A 55 -4.50 -17.35 -4.03
N ALA A 56 -4.66 -16.10 -4.46
CA ALA A 56 -5.05 -15.76 -5.81
C ALA A 56 -4.28 -14.51 -6.24
N VAL A 57 -3.60 -14.60 -7.37
CA VAL A 57 -2.94 -13.46 -8.01
C VAL A 57 -3.98 -12.55 -8.66
N GLY A 58 -3.71 -11.25 -8.63
CA GLY A 58 -4.47 -10.28 -9.41
C GLY A 58 -4.01 -10.26 -10.88
N ASP A 59 -4.67 -9.45 -11.69
CA ASP A 59 -4.23 -9.15 -13.05
C ASP A 59 -4.07 -7.63 -13.29
N ASP A 60 -3.47 -7.29 -14.43
CA ASP A 60 -3.24 -5.90 -14.84
C ASP A 60 -4.54 -5.14 -15.17
N THR A 61 -5.69 -5.83 -15.21
CA THR A 61 -7.01 -5.23 -15.49
C THR A 61 -7.72 -4.70 -14.24
N GLY A 62 -7.04 -4.76 -13.09
CA GLY A 62 -7.57 -4.30 -11.81
C GLY A 62 -8.29 -5.39 -11.02
N ASN A 63 -8.23 -6.66 -11.48
CA ASN A 63 -8.65 -7.75 -10.62
C ASN A 63 -7.65 -7.88 -9.48
N GLY A 64 -8.16 -7.64 -8.28
CA GLY A 64 -7.41 -7.70 -7.06
C GLY A 64 -6.80 -9.06 -6.74
N ALA A 65 -5.78 -9.08 -5.89
CA ALA A 65 -5.26 -10.32 -5.32
C ALA A 65 -6.07 -10.75 -4.08
N VAL A 66 -6.06 -12.04 -3.77
CA VAL A 66 -6.59 -12.55 -2.50
C VAL A 66 -5.46 -13.07 -1.65
N LEU A 67 -5.36 -12.54 -0.42
CA LEU A 67 -4.34 -12.89 0.54
C LEU A 67 -4.96 -13.64 1.71
N LYS A 68 -4.53 -14.87 1.94
CA LYS A 68 -4.87 -15.61 3.17
C LYS A 68 -4.10 -15.01 4.33
N ALA A 69 -4.79 -14.67 5.42
CA ALA A 69 -4.14 -14.24 6.65
C ALA A 69 -3.49 -15.45 7.35
N LEU A 70 -2.19 -15.36 7.61
CA LEU A 70 -1.45 -16.29 8.45
C LEU A 70 -1.43 -15.81 9.90
N LYS A 71 -1.24 -14.49 10.08
CA LYS A 71 -1.29 -13.83 11.40
C LYS A 71 -1.61 -12.35 11.23
N VAL A 72 -2.44 -11.80 12.11
CA VAL A 72 -2.71 -10.36 12.16
C VAL A 72 -2.02 -9.79 13.40
N TRP A 73 -1.08 -8.87 13.20
CA TRP A 73 -0.30 -8.22 14.26
C TRP A 73 -0.97 -6.94 14.77
N LYS A 74 -1.70 -6.25 13.89
CA LYS A 74 -2.47 -5.05 14.20
C LYS A 74 -3.71 -5.02 13.31
N GLY A 75 -4.83 -4.52 13.82
CA GLY A 75 -6.11 -4.43 13.10
C GLY A 75 -7.08 -5.54 13.43
N ILE A 76 -8.21 -5.59 12.69
CA ILE A 76 -9.28 -6.56 12.93
C ILE A 76 -8.85 -7.94 12.40
N PRO A 77 -8.94 -9.02 13.20
CA PRO A 77 -8.67 -10.37 12.72
C PRO A 77 -9.55 -10.74 11.52
N LYS A 78 -8.93 -11.24 10.46
CA LYS A 78 -9.59 -11.70 9.24
C LYS A 78 -8.94 -12.99 8.76
N LYS A 79 -9.69 -13.80 8.03
CA LYS A 79 -9.17 -15.03 7.38
C LYS A 79 -8.50 -14.74 6.04
N ALA A 80 -8.99 -13.73 5.32
CA ALA A 80 -8.46 -13.30 4.04
C ALA A 80 -8.66 -11.79 3.83
N PHE A 81 -7.84 -11.23 2.96
CA PHE A 81 -7.89 -9.84 2.52
C PHE A 81 -8.05 -9.82 0.99
N ASN A 82 -9.09 -9.13 0.52
CA ASN A 82 -9.25 -8.82 -0.90
C ASN A 82 -8.50 -7.52 -1.19
N ILE A 83 -7.46 -7.61 -2.02
CA ILE A 83 -6.59 -6.46 -2.32
C ILE A 83 -7.06 -5.80 -3.60
N GLN A 84 -7.30 -4.50 -3.59
CA GLN A 84 -7.45 -3.70 -4.80
C GLN A 84 -6.11 -3.04 -5.14
N VAL A 85 -5.68 -3.19 -6.38
CA VAL A 85 -4.59 -2.39 -6.96
C VAL A 85 -5.25 -1.16 -7.57
N ARG A 86 -5.00 0.02 -6.99
CA ARG A 86 -5.61 1.29 -7.40
C ARG A 86 -4.69 2.10 -8.28
N THR A 87 -3.39 1.98 -8.07
CA THR A 87 -2.38 2.78 -8.75
C THR A 87 -1.13 1.94 -9.01
N SER A 88 -0.24 2.44 -9.89
CA SER A 88 1.10 1.87 -10.06
C SER A 88 1.98 1.93 -8.81
N CYS A 89 1.51 2.61 -7.75
CA CYS A 89 2.19 2.74 -6.46
C CYS A 89 1.84 1.61 -5.48
N ASP A 90 0.91 0.72 -5.84
CA ASP A 90 0.56 -0.42 -5.02
C ASP A 90 1.55 -1.58 -5.27
N ILE A 91 1.66 -2.46 -4.28
CA ILE A 91 2.43 -3.69 -4.39
C ILE A 91 1.68 -4.65 -5.31
N GLY A 92 2.41 -5.22 -6.27
CA GLY A 92 1.89 -6.30 -7.11
C GLY A 92 2.01 -7.67 -6.41
N PHE A 93 1.02 -8.53 -6.64
CA PHE A 93 0.95 -9.88 -6.05
C PHE A 93 0.92 -10.93 -7.16
N TRP A 94 2.10 -11.22 -7.72
CA TRP A 94 2.24 -11.94 -8.98
C TRP A 94 2.45 -13.45 -8.87
N GLN A 95 2.64 -13.98 -7.66
CA GLN A 95 2.97 -15.38 -7.45
C GLN A 95 2.18 -15.97 -6.28
N ASN A 96 1.38 -17.00 -6.58
CA ASN A 96 0.70 -17.80 -5.57
C ASN A 96 1.70 -18.49 -4.64
N GLY A 97 1.34 -18.61 -3.37
CA GLY A 97 2.17 -19.17 -2.31
C GLY A 97 3.20 -18.19 -1.73
N ASN A 98 3.39 -17.00 -2.31
CA ASN A 98 4.30 -16.01 -1.73
C ASN A 98 3.79 -15.54 -0.37
N ARG A 99 4.69 -15.57 0.60
CA ARG A 99 4.42 -15.15 1.98
C ARG A 99 5.09 -13.83 2.27
N LEU A 100 4.33 -12.91 2.83
CA LEU A 100 4.73 -11.52 3.03
C LEU A 100 4.21 -11.03 4.38
N ARG A 101 4.90 -10.05 4.97
CA ARG A 101 4.32 -9.22 6.05
C ARG A 101 4.04 -7.84 5.49
N LEU A 102 2.78 -7.45 5.54
CA LEU A 102 2.29 -6.24 4.90
C LEU A 102 1.63 -5.31 5.89
N ILE A 103 1.83 -4.01 5.64
CA ILE A 103 0.97 -2.94 6.12
C ILE A 103 -0.14 -2.76 5.08
N LEU A 104 -1.38 -2.96 5.53
CA LEU A 104 -2.58 -2.86 4.71
C LEU A 104 -3.40 -1.63 5.14
N ALA A 105 -3.92 -0.91 4.15
CA ALA A 105 -4.85 0.20 4.32
C ALA A 105 -6.21 -0.16 3.70
N GLY A 106 -7.30 0.43 4.19
CA GLY A 106 -8.62 0.24 3.59
C GLY A 106 -9.69 -0.19 4.58
N GLY A 107 -10.77 -0.75 4.04
CA GLY A 107 -12.02 -1.03 4.75
C GLY A 107 -12.32 -2.52 4.87
N PRO A 108 -13.48 -2.89 5.45
CA PRO A 108 -13.82 -4.28 5.75
C PRO A 108 -13.89 -5.18 4.50
N GLU A 109 -14.14 -4.63 3.32
CA GLU A 109 -14.30 -5.39 2.08
C GLU A 109 -13.06 -5.38 1.20
N HIS A 110 -12.35 -4.24 1.15
CA HIS A 110 -11.25 -4.01 0.22
C HIS A 110 -10.08 -3.32 0.91
N PHE A 111 -8.91 -3.88 0.67
CA PHE A 111 -7.63 -3.42 1.20
C PHE A 111 -6.71 -3.01 0.05
N SER A 112 -5.69 -2.21 0.34
CA SER A 112 -4.57 -1.96 -0.55
C SER A 112 -3.26 -2.07 0.23
N ALA A 113 -2.17 -2.30 -0.50
CA ALA A 113 -0.83 -2.37 0.05
C ALA A 113 0.08 -1.45 -0.77
N SER A 114 0.30 -0.22 -0.29
CA SER A 114 1.15 0.72 -1.03
C SER A 114 2.63 0.38 -0.88
N GLN A 115 3.41 0.65 -1.92
CA GLN A 115 4.86 0.47 -1.94
C GLN A 115 5.55 1.34 -0.86
N ILE A 116 5.09 2.57 -0.66
CA ILE A 116 5.65 3.51 0.33
C ILE A 116 5.42 2.99 1.76
N SER A 117 4.18 2.62 2.10
CA SER A 117 3.85 2.15 3.44
C SER A 117 4.55 0.84 3.79
N ASN A 118 5.02 0.10 2.79
CA ASN A 118 5.74 -1.17 2.95
C ASN A 118 7.25 -1.05 2.69
N GLY A 119 7.77 0.18 2.55
CA GLY A 119 9.21 0.43 2.43
C GLY A 119 9.83 0.01 1.10
N VAL A 120 9.03 -0.31 0.08
CA VAL A 120 9.51 -0.80 -1.22
C VAL A 120 10.28 0.28 -1.99
N LEU A 121 9.84 1.55 -1.88
CA LEU A 121 10.50 2.69 -2.52
C LEU A 121 11.67 3.26 -1.72
N THR A 122 12.05 2.62 -0.61
CA THR A 122 13.25 3.01 0.14
C THR A 122 14.48 2.46 -0.58
N GLY A 123 15.60 3.18 -0.54
CA GLY A 123 16.89 2.67 -1.02
C GLY A 123 17.35 1.39 -0.30
N ASP A 124 16.72 1.03 0.83
CA ASP A 124 17.05 -0.12 1.68
C ASP A 124 15.80 -0.73 2.33
N SER A 125 15.01 -1.47 1.51
CA SER A 125 13.79 -2.15 1.98
C SER A 125 14.06 -3.18 3.08
N ALA A 126 15.27 -3.75 3.12
CA ALA A 126 15.69 -4.69 4.15
C ALA A 126 15.83 -4.01 5.52
N VAL A 127 16.38 -2.78 5.59
CA VAL A 127 16.38 -1.98 6.83
C VAL A 127 14.97 -1.67 7.28
N PHE A 128 14.09 -1.24 6.38
CA PHE A 128 12.69 -0.95 6.71
C PHE A 128 12.04 -2.18 7.34
N SER A 129 12.16 -3.33 6.69
CA SER A 129 11.58 -4.60 7.14
C SER A 129 12.11 -5.05 8.48
N ARG A 130 13.43 -4.95 8.72
CA ARG A 130 14.03 -5.29 10.03
C ARG A 130 13.55 -4.36 11.14
N GLU A 131 13.42 -3.07 10.87
CA GLU A 131 12.92 -2.12 11.88
C GLU A 131 11.44 -2.38 12.19
N LEU A 132 10.62 -2.70 11.17
CA LEU A 132 9.23 -3.10 11.39
C LEU A 132 9.12 -4.36 12.26
N ASP A 133 9.95 -5.38 12.00
CA ASP A 133 9.99 -6.61 12.81
C ASP A 133 10.41 -6.34 14.25
N ARG A 134 11.40 -5.47 14.44
CA ARG A 134 11.85 -5.02 15.77
C ARG A 134 10.73 -4.33 16.54
N ILE A 135 9.93 -3.49 15.89
CA ILE A 135 8.81 -2.77 16.53
C ILE A 135 7.66 -3.72 16.86
N ILE A 136 7.35 -4.67 15.98
CA ILE A 136 6.35 -5.72 16.21
C ILE A 136 6.80 -6.67 17.34
N GLY A 137 8.11 -6.81 17.55
CA GLY A 137 8.67 -7.76 18.50
C GLY A 137 8.69 -9.19 17.98
N SER A 138 8.67 -9.38 16.66
CA SER A 138 8.74 -10.70 16.03
C SER A 138 9.47 -10.65 14.70
N ASN A 139 10.44 -11.53 14.53
CA ASN A 139 11.07 -11.76 13.23
C ASN A 139 10.08 -12.41 12.26
N ARG A 140 10.27 -12.15 10.96
CA ARG A 140 9.59 -12.91 9.90
C ARG A 140 10.15 -14.34 9.79
N PRO A 141 9.31 -15.34 9.48
CA PRO A 141 9.76 -16.67 9.08
C PRO A 141 10.68 -16.64 7.84
N ARG A 142 11.52 -17.67 7.66
CA ARG A 142 12.53 -17.72 6.59
C ARG A 142 11.95 -17.77 5.17
N ASP A 143 10.74 -18.29 5.04
CA ASP A 143 9.99 -18.42 3.79
C ASP A 143 9.25 -17.12 3.40
N PHE A 144 9.35 -16.05 4.21
CA PHE A 144 8.75 -14.77 3.88
C PHE A 144 9.66 -13.96 2.96
N ARG A 145 9.07 -13.49 1.86
CA ARG A 145 9.73 -12.59 0.91
C ARG A 145 9.61 -11.14 1.34
N GLN A 146 10.46 -10.30 0.74
CA GLN A 146 10.28 -8.86 0.81
C GLN A 146 9.19 -8.43 -0.19
N PRO A 147 8.35 -7.43 0.14
CA PRO A 147 7.49 -6.83 -0.85
C PRO A 147 8.33 -6.16 -1.96
N ASN A 148 7.92 -6.32 -3.22
CA ASN A 148 8.64 -5.81 -4.38
C ASN A 148 7.67 -5.14 -5.37
N THR A 149 8.21 -4.51 -6.41
CA THR A 149 7.43 -3.86 -7.48
C THR A 149 7.24 -4.72 -8.73
N ILE A 150 7.93 -5.86 -8.87
CA ILE A 150 8.05 -6.63 -10.12
C ILE A 150 7.92 -8.14 -9.85
N TYR A 151 7.54 -8.90 -10.88
CA TYR A 151 7.78 -10.33 -11.03
C TYR A 151 9.23 -10.70 -10.65
N ASP A 152 9.45 -11.25 -9.46
CA ASP A 152 10.69 -11.98 -9.19
C ASP A 152 10.60 -13.30 -9.97
N ASN A 153 11.22 -13.35 -11.15
CA ASN A 153 11.44 -14.58 -11.91
C ASN A 153 12.34 -15.55 -11.13
#